data_AF-A0A353MDG3-F1
#
_entry.id   AF-A0A353MDG3-F1
#
_cell.length_a   1.000
_cell.length_b   1.000
_cell.length_c   1.000
_cell.angle_alpha   90.00
_cell.angle_beta   90.00
_cell.angle_gamma   90.00
#
_symmetry.space_group_name_H-M   'P 1'
#
loop_
_entity.id
_entity.type
_entity.pdbx_description
1 polymer ?
#
loop_
_entity_poly.entity_id
_entity_poly.type
_entity_poly.pdbx_seq_one_letter_code
_entity_poly.pdbx_strand_id
1 'polypeptide(L)'
;MASTNFKKRTPEQQWNSDRSRIHALLGNVKKARPEYSDENYRDTISIISKGRCESSKELTPAERITLIEQLTELAGEAVPKKKGTWTKKGYPNRPTNMDTPGESRDAQLGKIEALLTIGGLSWAYADGIAKQMRLADKVQWVPAKDLFRIITALTKKAQKENWDLSGAR
;
A
#
# COMPACT_ATOMS: atom_id res chain seq x y z
N MET A 1 15.58 19.38 1.92
CA MET A 1 14.81 18.13 2.12
C MET A 1 15.21 17.15 1.03
N ALA A 2 15.93 16.07 1.38
CA ALA A 2 16.39 15.10 0.39
C ALA A 2 15.23 14.16 0.02
N SER A 3 14.59 14.40 -1.13
CA SER A 3 13.61 13.48 -1.70
C SER A 3 14.29 12.16 -2.04
N THR A 4 14.02 11.12 -1.26
CA THR A 4 14.50 9.76 -1.52
C THR A 4 13.78 9.23 -2.75
N ASN A 5 14.43 9.37 -3.91
CA ASN A 5 13.91 8.87 -5.18
C ASN A 5 14.06 7.34 -5.19
N PHE A 6 12.97 6.60 -4.94
CA PHE A 6 12.96 5.15 -5.05
C PHE A 6 13.09 4.76 -6.53
N LYS A 7 14.33 4.58 -6.99
CA LYS A 7 14.60 4.06 -8.33
C LYS A 7 13.94 2.68 -8.45
N LYS A 8 13.07 2.52 -9.45
CA LYS A 8 12.53 1.21 -9.83
C LYS A 8 13.70 0.29 -10.18
N ARG A 9 13.66 -0.96 -9.73
CA ARG A 9 14.69 -1.95 -10.04
C ARG A 9 14.77 -2.19 -11.55
N THR A 10 15.98 -2.36 -12.07
CA THR A 10 16.15 -2.80 -13.46
C THR A 10 15.66 -4.25 -13.63
N PRO A 11 15.33 -4.70 -14.85
CA PRO A 11 14.94 -6.08 -15.10
C PRO A 11 15.97 -7.10 -14.59
N GLU A 12 17.27 -6.81 -14.71
CA GLU A 12 18.35 -7.69 -14.23
C GLU A 12 18.38 -7.75 -12.70
N GLN A 13 18.20 -6.61 -12.02
CA GLN A 13 18.14 -6.57 -10.55
C GLN A 13 16.93 -7.35 -10.03
N GLN A 14 15.79 -7.25 -10.72
CA GLN A 14 14.60 -8.02 -10.38
C GLN A 14 14.83 -9.52 -10.61
N TRP A 15 15.41 -9.91 -11.76
CA TRP A 15 15.78 -11.30 -12.03
C TRP A 15 16.74 -11.88 -10.99
N ASN A 16 17.78 -11.15 -10.59
CA ASN A 16 18.71 -11.60 -9.57
C ASN A 16 18.01 -11.84 -8.23
N SER A 17 17.08 -10.94 -7.85
CA SER A 17 16.25 -11.12 -6.66
C SER A 17 15.34 -12.35 -6.77
N ASP A 18 14.65 -12.51 -7.90
CA ASP A 18 13.72 -13.63 -8.13
C ASP A 18 14.47 -14.97 -8.13
N ARG A 19 15.59 -15.05 -8.86
CA ARG A 19 16.45 -16.24 -8.96
C ARG A 19 16.94 -16.69 -7.59
N SER A 20 17.47 -15.78 -6.79
CA SER A 20 17.93 -16.11 -5.43
C SER A 20 16.79 -16.66 -4.57
N ARG A 21 15.59 -16.08 -4.67
CA ARG A 21 14.41 -16.58 -3.94
C ARG A 21 13.96 -17.95 -4.42
N ILE A 22 13.93 -18.20 -5.72
CA ILE A 22 13.57 -19.50 -6.30
C ILE A 22 14.54 -20.58 -5.81
N HIS A 23 15.86 -20.34 -5.84
CA HIS A 23 16.84 -21.33 -5.36
C HIS A 23 16.70 -21.63 -3.86
N ALA A 24 16.50 -20.58 -3.03
CA ALA A 24 16.30 -20.77 -1.60
C ALA A 24 15.03 -21.61 -1.31
N LEU A 25 13.92 -21.26 -1.97
CA LEU A 25 12.67 -22.00 -1.83
C LEU A 25 12.79 -23.44 -2.32
N LEU A 26 13.44 -23.70 -3.45
CA LEU A 26 13.65 -25.05 -3.94
C LEU A 26 14.43 -25.90 -2.92
N GLY A 27 15.43 -25.30 -2.26
CA GLY A 27 16.15 -25.96 -1.15
C GLY A 27 15.24 -26.28 0.04
N ASN A 28 14.30 -25.39 0.38
CA ASN A 28 13.35 -25.62 1.46
C ASN A 28 12.26 -26.63 1.09
N VAL A 29 11.78 -26.63 -0.16
CA VAL A 29 10.87 -27.65 -0.69
C VAL A 29 11.52 -29.02 -0.60
N LYS A 30 12.77 -29.19 -1.05
CA LYS A 30 13.47 -30.49 -0.96
C LYS A 30 13.67 -30.98 0.47
N LYS A 31 13.79 -30.06 1.44
CA LYS A 31 13.84 -30.42 2.87
C LYS A 31 12.47 -30.85 3.42
N ALA A 32 11.41 -30.16 3.00
CA ALA A 32 10.04 -30.45 3.45
C ALA A 32 9.43 -31.68 2.75
N ARG A 33 9.81 -31.90 1.49
CA ARG A 33 9.31 -32.94 0.58
C ARG A 33 10.48 -33.58 -0.17
N PRO A 34 11.16 -34.57 0.42
CA PRO A 34 12.32 -35.23 -0.19
C PRO A 34 12.04 -35.87 -1.55
N GLU A 35 10.79 -36.23 -1.83
CA GLU A 35 10.32 -36.77 -3.11
C GLU A 35 10.23 -35.72 -4.22
N TYR A 36 10.30 -34.43 -3.89
CA TYR A 36 10.19 -33.35 -4.87
C TYR A 36 11.46 -33.27 -5.72
N SER A 37 11.37 -33.87 -6.90
CA SER A 37 12.48 -34.00 -7.84
C SER A 37 12.65 -32.77 -8.74
N ASP A 38 13.76 -32.76 -9.48
CA ASP A 38 14.00 -31.74 -10.50
C ASP A 38 12.99 -31.84 -11.67
N GLU A 39 12.42 -33.02 -11.91
CA GLU A 39 11.35 -33.23 -12.89
C GLU A 39 10.07 -32.52 -12.45
N ASN A 40 9.65 -32.69 -11.19
CA ASN A 40 8.49 -31.97 -10.64
C ASN A 40 8.64 -30.45 -10.72
N TYR A 41 9.87 -29.95 -10.55
CA TYR A 41 10.19 -28.54 -10.72
C TYR A 41 10.05 -28.07 -12.17
N ARG A 42 10.55 -28.85 -13.15
CA ARG A 42 10.41 -28.54 -14.58
C ARG A 42 8.95 -28.61 -15.03
N ASP A 43 8.19 -29.60 -14.56
CA ASP A 43 6.75 -29.71 -14.83
C ASP A 43 6.00 -28.48 -14.33
N THR A 44 6.32 -28.00 -13.13
CA THR A 44 5.72 -26.77 -12.60
C THR A 44 6.00 -25.57 -13.49
N ILE A 45 7.23 -25.43 -14.00
CA ILE A 45 7.59 -24.35 -14.93
C ILE A 45 6.85 -24.50 -16.27
N SER A 46 6.75 -25.73 -16.78
CA SER A 46 6.03 -26.04 -18.00
C SER A 46 4.55 -25.68 -17.87
N ILE A 47 3.91 -26.03 -16.75
CA ILE A 47 2.51 -25.68 -16.46
C ILE A 47 2.32 -24.15 -16.41
N ILE A 48 3.18 -23.44 -15.68
CA ILE A 48 3.09 -21.97 -15.52
C ILE A 48 3.31 -21.26 -16.85
N SER A 49 4.29 -21.72 -17.65
CA SER A 49 4.61 -21.15 -18.96
C SER A 49 3.68 -21.61 -20.08
N LYS A 50 2.71 -22.48 -19.78
CA LYS A 50 1.82 -23.15 -20.75
C LYS A 50 2.57 -23.93 -21.82
N GLY A 51 3.63 -24.64 -21.42
CA GLY A 51 4.48 -25.46 -22.28
C GLY A 51 5.51 -24.68 -23.09
N ARG A 52 5.66 -23.38 -22.85
CA ARG A 52 6.58 -22.52 -23.60
C ARG A 52 8.03 -22.74 -23.21
N CYS A 53 8.31 -23.04 -21.93
CA CYS A 53 9.66 -23.26 -21.45
C CYS A 53 9.70 -24.17 -20.22
N GLU A 54 10.87 -24.75 -19.98
CA GLU A 54 11.17 -25.59 -18.80
C GLU A 54 12.18 -24.91 -17.85
N SER A 55 12.58 -23.67 -18.18
CA SER A 55 13.56 -22.89 -17.44
C SER A 55 12.94 -21.66 -16.78
N SER A 56 13.24 -21.46 -15.50
CA SER A 56 12.77 -20.30 -14.73
C SER A 56 13.34 -18.97 -15.24
N LYS A 57 14.44 -19.00 -16.01
CA LYS A 57 15.03 -17.82 -16.64
C LYS A 57 14.19 -17.26 -17.79
N GLU A 58 13.42 -18.12 -18.44
CA GLU A 58 12.59 -17.77 -19.61
C GLU A 58 11.15 -17.39 -19.22
N LEU A 59 10.83 -17.47 -17.92
CA LEU A 59 9.57 -17.00 -17.38
C LEU A 59 9.51 -15.47 -17.37
N THR A 60 8.34 -14.94 -17.70
CA THR A 60 8.01 -13.53 -17.51
C THR A 60 8.01 -13.16 -16.02
N PRO A 61 8.15 -11.88 -15.65
CA PRO A 61 8.12 -11.48 -14.24
C PRO A 61 6.86 -11.92 -13.49
N ALA A 62 5.70 -11.92 -14.16
CA ALA A 62 4.44 -12.37 -13.56
C ALA A 62 4.44 -13.88 -13.32
N GLU A 63 4.88 -14.67 -14.29
CA GLU A 63 5.00 -16.13 -14.16
C GLU A 63 6.01 -16.53 -13.06
N ARG A 64 7.13 -15.80 -12.91
CA ARG A 64 8.09 -16.04 -11.83
C ARG A 64 7.48 -15.81 -10.45
N ILE A 65 6.59 -14.82 -10.31
CA ILE A 65 5.87 -14.60 -9.05
C ILE A 65 4.98 -15.80 -8.74
N THR A 66 4.23 -16.31 -9.73
CA THR A 66 3.41 -17.52 -9.56
C THR A 66 4.26 -18.72 -9.14
N LEU A 67 5.43 -18.92 -9.77
CA LEU A 67 6.37 -19.98 -9.39
C LEU A 67 6.87 -19.83 -7.95
N ILE A 68 7.21 -18.61 -7.53
CA ILE A 68 7.64 -18.32 -6.16
C ILE A 68 6.51 -18.60 -5.17
N GLU A 69 5.27 -18.23 -5.47
CA GLU A 69 4.10 -18.49 -4.62
C GLU A 69 3.89 -20.00 -4.44
N GLN A 70 3.91 -20.78 -5.51
CA GLN A 70 3.75 -22.24 -5.47
C GLN A 70 4.89 -22.92 -4.70
N LEU A 71 6.14 -22.54 -4.93
CA LEU A 71 7.28 -23.09 -4.18
C LEU A 71 7.23 -22.69 -2.69
N THR A 72 6.70 -21.52 -2.36
CA THR A 72 6.55 -21.08 -0.97
C THR A 72 5.52 -21.95 -0.24
N GLU A 73 4.39 -22.25 -0.88
CA GLU A 73 3.38 -23.17 -0.35
C GLU A 73 3.94 -24.59 -0.16
N LEU A 74 4.66 -25.11 -1.17
CA LEU A 74 5.30 -26.43 -1.08
C LEU A 74 6.35 -26.51 0.03
N ALA A 75 7.08 -25.43 0.28
CA ALA A 75 8.07 -25.32 1.34
C ALA A 75 7.44 -25.22 2.75
N GLY A 76 6.12 -25.07 2.86
CA GLY A 76 5.44 -24.82 4.14
C GLY A 76 5.78 -23.45 4.74
N GLU A 77 6.41 -22.57 3.95
CA GLU A 77 6.61 -21.17 4.33
C GLU A 77 5.28 -20.43 4.16
N ALA A 78 4.95 -19.54 5.10
CA ALA A 78 3.81 -18.66 4.90
C ALA A 78 4.06 -17.83 3.63
N VAL A 79 3.16 -17.95 2.63
CA VAL A 79 3.21 -17.11 1.42
C VAL A 79 3.26 -15.66 1.90
N PRO A 80 4.31 -14.89 1.58
CA PRO A 80 4.37 -13.50 1.96
C PRO A 80 3.17 -12.84 1.31
N LYS A 81 2.14 -12.51 2.11
CA LYS A 81 0.97 -11.76 1.66
C LYS A 81 1.53 -10.60 0.87
N LYS A 82 1.07 -10.43 -0.39
CA LYS A 82 1.46 -9.29 -1.23
C LYS A 82 1.50 -8.10 -0.31
N LYS A 83 2.71 -7.58 -0.04
CA LYS A 83 2.83 -6.36 0.76
C LYS A 83 1.95 -5.41 -0.01
N GLY A 84 0.81 -5.04 0.58
CA GLY A 84 0.00 -3.97 0.03
C GLY A 84 0.96 -2.85 -0.31
N THR A 85 0.70 -2.14 -1.40
CA THR A 85 1.35 -0.85 -1.65
C THR A 85 1.58 -0.20 -0.31
N TRP A 86 2.84 0.18 0.00
CA TRP A 86 3.21 0.78 1.27
C TRP A 86 2.26 1.96 1.52
N THR A 87 1.12 1.69 2.15
CA THR A 87 0.23 2.74 2.60
C THR A 87 0.98 3.22 3.82
N LYS A 88 1.72 4.33 3.64
CA LYS A 88 2.20 5.15 4.76
C LYS A 88 1.12 5.04 5.82
N LYS A 89 1.44 4.46 6.98
CA LYS A 89 0.49 4.15 8.05
C LYS A 89 -0.43 5.35 8.22
N GLY A 90 -1.57 5.31 7.54
CA GLY A 90 -2.45 6.46 7.45
C GLY A 90 -2.99 6.68 8.84
N TYR A 91 -3.26 7.94 9.21
CA TYR A 91 -4.01 8.18 10.43
C TYR A 91 -5.24 7.25 10.48
N PRO A 92 -5.56 6.63 11.63
CA PRO A 92 -6.73 5.77 11.73
C PRO A 92 -7.97 6.52 11.21
N ASN A 93 -8.74 5.88 10.33
CA ASN A 93 -9.91 6.47 9.65
C ASN A 93 -9.63 7.64 8.70
N ARG A 94 -8.41 7.77 8.17
CA ARG A 94 -8.12 8.70 7.07
C ARG A 94 -9.06 8.43 5.88
N PRO A 95 -9.70 9.46 5.29
CA PRO A 95 -10.59 9.30 4.14
C PRO A 95 -9.91 8.57 2.99
N THR A 96 -10.63 7.63 2.36
CA THR A 96 -10.10 6.85 1.22
C THR A 96 -10.04 7.65 -0.07
N ASN A 97 -10.75 8.78 -0.15
CA ASN A 97 -10.81 9.68 -1.29
C ASN A 97 -9.90 10.92 -1.13
N MET A 98 -8.75 10.77 -0.47
CA MET A 98 -7.75 11.83 -0.36
C MET A 98 -6.82 11.94 -1.57
N ASP A 99 -6.58 10.83 -2.27
CA ASP A 99 -5.52 10.74 -3.29
C ASP A 99 -6.08 10.80 -4.72
N THR A 100 -7.29 11.33 -4.93
CA THR A 100 -7.87 11.58 -6.26
C THR A 100 -7.24 12.86 -6.83
N PRO A 101 -6.33 12.76 -7.82
CA PRO A 101 -5.55 13.93 -8.27
C PRO A 101 -6.42 14.90 -9.07
N GLY A 102 -6.45 16.18 -8.67
CA GLY A 102 -6.94 17.28 -9.51
C GLY A 102 -8.29 17.88 -9.11
N GLU A 103 -8.77 17.62 -7.89
CA GLU A 103 -10.03 18.18 -7.41
C GLU A 103 -9.82 19.13 -6.22
N SER A 104 -10.60 20.20 -6.12
CA SER A 104 -10.58 21.08 -4.94
C SER A 104 -10.80 20.34 -3.61
N ARG A 105 -11.34 19.12 -3.67
CA ARG A 105 -11.53 18.21 -2.55
C ARG A 105 -10.22 17.74 -1.92
N ASP A 106 -9.23 17.32 -2.71
CA ASP A 106 -7.99 16.74 -2.19
C ASP A 106 -7.23 17.76 -1.33
N ALA A 107 -7.14 19.00 -1.83
CA ALA A 107 -6.57 20.13 -1.11
C ALA A 107 -7.31 20.46 0.19
N GLN A 108 -8.65 20.42 0.19
CA GLN A 108 -9.45 20.66 1.39
C GLN A 108 -9.26 19.56 2.44
N LEU A 109 -9.25 18.29 2.03
CA LEU A 109 -8.98 17.17 2.94
C LEU A 109 -7.56 17.21 3.50
N GLY A 110 -6.57 17.57 2.67
CA GLY A 110 -5.19 17.78 3.11
C GLY A 110 -5.08 18.88 4.17
N LYS A 111 -5.81 20.00 3.98
CA LYS A 111 -5.87 21.08 4.98
C LYS A 111 -6.52 20.65 6.29
N ILE A 112 -7.58 19.84 6.23
CA ILE A 112 -8.19 19.23 7.42
C ILE A 112 -7.18 18.33 8.13
N GLU A 113 -6.45 17.48 7.40
CA GLU A 113 -5.40 16.61 7.96
C GLU A 113 -4.30 17.41 8.68
N ALA A 114 -3.86 18.51 8.07
CA ALA A 114 -2.85 19.39 8.66
C ALA A 114 -3.35 20.03 9.97
N LEU A 115 -4.58 20.58 9.98
CA LEU A 115 -5.18 21.17 11.18
C LEU A 115 -5.37 20.14 12.30
N LEU A 116 -5.81 18.92 11.96
CA LEU A 116 -5.94 17.84 12.92
C LEU A 116 -4.58 17.44 13.50
N THR A 117 -3.54 17.36 12.66
CA THR A 117 -2.18 17.03 13.08
C THR A 117 -1.62 18.06 14.04
N ILE A 118 -1.75 19.35 13.72
CA ILE A 118 -1.28 20.45 14.60
C ILE A 118 -2.01 20.40 15.94
N GLY A 119 -3.33 20.17 15.93
CA GLY A 119 -4.14 20.07 17.14
C GLY A 119 -4.00 18.76 17.91
N GLY A 120 -3.22 17.78 17.44
CA GLY A 120 -3.13 16.45 18.03
C GLY A 120 -4.45 15.66 18.01
N LEU A 121 -5.32 15.94 17.04
CA LEU A 121 -6.65 15.36 16.92
C LEU A 121 -6.70 14.25 15.85
N SER A 122 -7.67 13.35 15.97
CA SER A 122 -7.89 12.26 15.01
C SER A 122 -8.96 12.63 13.97
N TRP A 123 -9.03 11.87 12.86
CA TRP A 123 -10.10 11.99 11.87
C TRP A 123 -11.50 11.77 12.46
N ALA A 124 -11.62 10.99 13.55
CA ALA A 124 -12.89 10.81 14.25
C ALA A 124 -13.43 12.14 14.82
N TYR A 125 -12.54 13.08 15.19
CA TYR A 125 -12.95 14.42 15.60
C TYR A 125 -13.58 15.19 14.45
N ALA A 126 -12.99 15.12 13.26
CA ALA A 126 -13.55 15.75 12.06
C ALA A 126 -14.87 15.09 11.62
N ASP A 127 -15.00 13.76 11.75
CA ASP A 127 -16.28 13.05 11.57
C ASP A 127 -17.34 13.58 12.55
N GLY A 128 -16.97 13.84 13.81
CA GLY A 128 -17.85 14.46 14.81
C GLY A 128 -18.34 15.85 14.39
N ILE A 129 -17.45 16.69 13.84
CA ILE A 129 -17.82 18.02 13.31
C ILE A 129 -18.80 17.86 12.14
N ALA A 130 -18.51 16.96 11.20
CA ALA A 130 -19.38 16.71 10.04
C ALA A 130 -20.80 16.29 10.48
N LYS A 131 -20.91 15.43 11.51
CA LYS A 131 -22.18 15.02 12.11
C LYS A 131 -22.91 16.18 12.78
N GLN A 132 -22.22 16.98 13.60
CA GLN A 132 -22.80 18.14 14.29
C GLN A 132 -23.37 19.17 13.30
N MET A 133 -22.69 19.36 12.17
CA MET A 133 -23.12 20.25 11.09
C MET A 133 -24.18 19.64 10.16
N ARG A 134 -24.58 18.39 10.39
CA ARG A 134 -25.51 17.61 9.55
C ARG A 134 -25.08 17.52 8.08
N LEU A 135 -23.77 17.43 7.84
CA LEU A 135 -23.20 17.32 6.50
C LEU A 135 -23.18 15.87 6.02
N ALA A 136 -22.64 15.00 6.86
CA ALA A 136 -22.61 13.54 6.67
C ALA A 136 -22.09 12.87 7.96
N ASP A 137 -22.23 11.55 8.05
CA ASP A 137 -21.66 10.75 9.13
C ASP A 137 -20.13 10.67 9.11
N LYS A 138 -19.52 10.83 7.93
CA LYS A 138 -18.07 10.81 7.75
C LYS A 138 -17.64 11.97 6.87
N VAL A 139 -16.49 12.57 7.16
CA VAL A 139 -15.92 13.67 6.36
C VAL A 139 -15.72 13.26 4.90
N GLN A 140 -15.39 11.99 4.67
CA GLN A 140 -15.20 11.44 3.32
C GLN A 140 -16.46 11.49 2.44
N TRP A 141 -17.66 11.63 3.05
CA TRP A 141 -18.95 11.70 2.36
C TRP A 141 -19.46 13.13 2.20
N VAL A 142 -18.80 14.11 2.84
CA VAL A 142 -19.19 15.52 2.75
C VAL A 142 -18.88 16.04 1.34
N PRO A 143 -19.82 16.70 0.65
CA PRO A 143 -19.57 17.32 -0.65
C PRO A 143 -18.42 18.34 -0.59
N ALA A 144 -17.60 18.45 -1.64
CA ALA A 144 -16.44 19.36 -1.66
C ALA A 144 -16.82 20.83 -1.36
N LYS A 145 -17.98 21.27 -1.85
CA LYS A 145 -18.52 22.61 -1.57
C LYS A 145 -18.78 22.88 -0.08
N ASP A 146 -18.91 21.84 0.74
CA ASP A 146 -19.23 21.96 2.17
C ASP A 146 -18.02 21.66 3.07
N LEU A 147 -16.93 21.08 2.55
CA LEU A 147 -15.72 20.78 3.31
C LEU A 147 -15.07 22.02 3.93
N PHE A 148 -15.20 23.20 3.30
CA PHE A 148 -14.69 24.44 3.87
C PHE A 148 -15.31 24.76 5.24
N ARG A 149 -16.56 24.33 5.50
CA ARG A 149 -17.24 24.56 6.77
C ARG A 149 -16.54 23.83 7.92
N ILE A 150 -16.04 22.62 7.65
CA ILE A 150 -15.25 21.82 8.60
C ILE A 150 -13.90 22.48 8.84
N ILE A 151 -13.23 22.95 7.78
CA ILE A 151 -11.98 23.72 7.88
C ILE A 151 -12.19 24.94 8.76
N THR A 152 -13.24 25.74 8.54
CA THR A 152 -13.55 26.93 9.34
C THR A 152 -13.77 26.59 10.81
N ALA A 153 -14.48 25.50 11.13
CA ALA A 153 -14.66 25.08 12.52
C ALA A 153 -13.35 24.69 13.20
N LEU A 154 -12.49 23.94 12.50
CA LEU A 154 -11.16 23.57 13.01
C LEU A 154 -10.27 24.80 13.17
N THR A 155 -10.29 25.76 12.25
CA THR A 155 -9.54 27.01 12.36
C THR A 155 -10.00 27.85 13.56
N LYS A 156 -11.32 27.96 13.80
CA LYS A 156 -11.85 28.66 14.98
C LYS A 156 -11.40 27.99 16.28
N LYS A 157 -11.40 26.65 16.33
CA LYS A 157 -10.87 25.91 17.48
C LYS A 157 -9.37 26.18 17.67
N ALA A 158 -8.60 26.12 16.59
CA ALA A 158 -7.17 26.38 16.60
C ALA A 158 -6.84 27.77 17.15
N GLN A 159 -7.58 28.79 16.73
CA GLN A 159 -7.45 30.15 17.26
C GLN A 159 -7.80 30.23 18.75
N LYS A 160 -8.88 29.55 19.17
CA LYS A 160 -9.30 29.50 20.58
C LYS A 160 -8.26 28.82 21.47
N GLU A 161 -7.58 27.80 20.95
CA GLU A 161 -6.58 27.01 21.68
C GLU A 161 -5.14 27.46 21.39
N ASN A 162 -4.97 28.56 20.66
CA ASN A 162 -3.67 29.15 20.30
C ASN A 162 -2.68 28.15 19.65
N TRP A 163 -3.18 27.33 18.72
CA TRP A 163 -2.35 26.37 17.97
C TRP A 163 -1.35 27.08 17.05
N ASP A 164 -0.17 26.48 16.85
CA ASP A 164 0.80 26.97 15.87
C ASP A 164 0.37 26.62 14.44
N LEU A 165 -0.29 27.58 13.79
CA LEU A 165 -0.80 27.46 12.43
C LEU A 165 0.25 27.71 11.34
N SER A 166 1.52 27.92 11.68
CA SER A 166 2.58 28.23 10.70
C SER A 166 2.78 27.14 9.64
N GLY A 167 2.42 25.89 9.95
CA GLY A 167 2.51 24.73 9.06
C GLY A 167 1.25 24.39 8.25
N ALA A 168 0.12 25.06 8.47
CA ALA A 168 -1.15 24.77 7.78
C ALA A 168 -1.38 25.70 6.58
N ARG A 169 -0.62 25.51 5.49
CA ARG A 169 -0.83 26.23 4.22
C ARG A 169 -1.45 25.34 3.16
#